data_AF-A0A9D1T9Y0-F1
#
_entry.id   AF-A0A9D1T9Y0-F1
#
_cell.length_a   1.000
_cell.length_b   1.000
_cell.length_c   1.000
_cell.angle_alpha   90.00
_cell.angle_beta   90.00
_cell.angle_gamma   90.00
#
_symmetry.space_group_name_H-M   'P 1'
#
loop_
_entity.id
_entity.type
_entity.pdbx_description
1 polymer ?
#
loop_
_entity_poly.entity_id
_entity_poly.type
_entity_poly.pdbx_seq_one_letter_code
_entity_poly.pdbx_strand_id
1 'polypeptide(L)'
;MAACGSSEESSTGTTSGGSGESVSGSSAGSTSGSTTSSSAAAESGIEDGVLTVGFDAEYPPYGYMGEDGEYTGFDLELAQAVCDLEGWELEKKPISWDAKDMELDSGSIDCIWNGFTMTGRESEYTFSVPYVDNSQVIVVAENSGIETLADLAGKVVGVQAASAALEVLQDEEGQKALADTFASLNEFADYNTAFTELQAGALDALAIDIGVAQYQLESRGEGFKMLDETLNSEEYAIAFKLGNETLRDMIDKDLQELTNDGTVQELAEKYGIADMIILEAE
;
A
#
# COMPACT_ATOMS: atom_id res chain seq x y z
N MET A 1 -43.78 -52.66 17.13
CA MET A 1 -43.71 -53.58 18.29
C MET A 1 -42.25 -53.77 18.64
N ALA A 2 -41.93 -53.98 19.93
CA ALA A 2 -40.68 -54.50 20.54
C ALA A 2 -39.32 -54.25 19.84
N ALA A 3 -38.29 -53.65 20.47
CA ALA A 3 -37.60 -54.10 21.70
C ALA A 3 -37.02 -55.53 21.57
N CYS A 4 -35.90 -55.94 22.19
CA CYS A 4 -35.12 -55.33 23.28
C CYS A 4 -33.69 -55.93 23.30
N GLY A 5 -32.84 -55.55 24.27
CA GLY A 5 -31.51 -56.13 24.51
C GLY A 5 -30.47 -55.10 24.92
N SER A 6 -30.60 -54.38 26.05
CA SER A 6 -30.41 -54.85 27.44
C SER A 6 -28.96 -55.18 27.80
N SER A 7 -28.39 -54.79 28.95
CA SER A 7 -28.61 -53.68 29.90
C SER A 7 -27.62 -53.85 31.09
N GLU A 8 -27.22 -52.75 31.75
CA GLU A 8 -26.77 -52.73 33.17
C GLU A 8 -25.53 -53.60 33.54
N GLU A 9 -24.92 -53.68 34.75
CA GLU A 9 -24.87 -52.96 36.06
C GLU A 9 -23.46 -53.31 36.66
N SER A 10 -22.82 -52.64 37.64
CA SER A 10 -22.75 -51.25 38.11
C SER A 10 -21.67 -51.14 39.24
N SER A 11 -21.49 -49.95 39.85
CA SER A 11 -20.88 -49.76 41.20
C SER A 11 -19.35 -49.96 41.32
N THR A 12 -18.61 -49.48 42.34
CA THR A 12 -18.91 -48.59 43.49
C THR A 12 -17.62 -47.98 44.08
N GLY A 13 -17.69 -46.71 44.54
CA GLY A 13 -16.99 -46.20 45.75
C GLY A 13 -15.44 -46.17 45.83
N THR A 14 -14.80 -45.52 46.82
CA THR A 14 -15.27 -44.55 47.84
C THR A 14 -14.05 -43.87 48.49
N THR A 15 -14.05 -42.52 48.49
CA THR A 15 -13.39 -41.51 49.38
C THR A 15 -12.00 -41.70 50.06
N SER A 16 -11.39 -40.52 50.27
CA SER A 16 -10.41 -40.14 51.32
C SER A 16 -8.94 -40.22 50.89
N GLY A 17 -8.09 -39.21 51.07
CA GLY A 17 -8.23 -37.97 51.85
C GLY A 17 -6.96 -37.77 52.67
N GLY A 18 -6.18 -36.72 52.39
CA GLY A 18 -4.89 -36.48 53.05
C GLY A 18 -4.21 -35.21 52.59
N SER A 19 -4.22 -34.19 53.44
CA SER A 19 -3.45 -32.95 53.30
C SER A 19 -2.02 -33.12 53.80
N GLY A 20 -1.05 -32.47 53.15
CA GLY A 20 0.36 -32.47 53.54
C GLY A 20 1.10 -31.29 52.89
N GLU A 21 1.93 -30.61 53.68
CA GLU A 21 2.50 -29.30 53.36
C GLU A 21 3.68 -29.27 52.38
N SER A 22 3.97 -28.04 51.96
CA SER A 22 5.04 -27.57 51.09
C SER A 22 6.47 -28.00 51.47
N VAL A 23 7.29 -28.21 50.44
CA VAL A 23 8.74 -27.97 50.49
C VAL A 23 9.14 -27.16 49.27
N SER A 24 9.80 -26.02 49.50
CA SER A 24 10.41 -25.19 48.45
C SER A 24 11.70 -25.84 47.93
N GLY A 25 11.83 -25.96 46.61
CA GLY A 25 13.03 -26.44 45.94
C GLY A 25 13.40 -25.47 44.81
N SER A 26 14.38 -24.60 45.05
CA SER A 26 14.86 -23.66 44.05
C SER A 26 15.63 -24.39 42.94
N SER A 27 15.23 -24.17 41.69
CA SER A 27 16.05 -24.46 40.51
C SER A 27 16.11 -23.22 39.65
N ALA A 28 17.30 -22.75 39.34
CA ALA A 28 17.50 -21.71 38.35
C ALA A 28 17.12 -22.25 36.96
N GLY A 29 16.31 -21.49 36.23
CA GLY A 29 16.08 -21.65 34.81
C GLY A 29 16.14 -20.26 34.19
N SER A 30 17.13 -20.02 33.33
CA SER A 30 17.23 -18.76 32.59
C SER A 30 16.15 -18.72 31.51
N THR A 31 15.04 -18.04 31.77
CA THR A 31 14.11 -17.63 30.72
C THR A 31 14.62 -16.34 30.10
N SER A 32 15.26 -16.46 28.95
CA SER A 32 15.48 -15.36 28.01
C SER A 32 14.48 -15.50 26.88
N GLY A 33 13.81 -14.40 26.51
CA GLY A 33 12.94 -14.33 25.34
C GLY A 33 11.48 -13.95 25.63
N SER A 34 10.94 -13.09 24.75
CA SER A 34 9.53 -12.75 24.56
C SER A 34 8.81 -12.00 25.68
N THR A 35 8.97 -10.67 25.74
CA THR A 35 7.99 -9.76 26.39
C THR A 35 7.89 -8.38 25.72
N THR A 36 8.51 -8.17 24.55
CA THR A 36 8.58 -6.84 23.90
C THR A 36 7.46 -6.62 22.88
N SER A 37 7.22 -7.54 21.93
CA SER A 37 6.24 -7.35 20.84
C SER A 37 4.81 -7.08 21.32
N SER A 38 4.44 -7.55 22.51
CA SER A 38 3.09 -7.36 23.06
C SER A 38 2.80 -5.93 23.56
N SER A 39 3.82 -5.07 23.75
CA SER A 39 3.58 -3.67 24.15
C SER A 39 3.45 -2.74 22.95
N ALA A 40 4.31 -2.87 21.94
CA ALA A 40 4.28 -2.02 20.74
C ALA A 40 2.96 -2.16 19.96
N ALA A 41 2.55 -3.40 19.65
CA ALA A 41 1.28 -3.66 18.98
C ALA A 41 0.08 -3.04 19.75
N ALA A 42 0.04 -3.22 21.07
CA ALA A 42 -1.03 -2.70 21.93
C ALA A 42 -1.04 -1.15 22.06
N GLU A 43 0.10 -0.48 21.83
CA GLU A 43 0.18 0.98 21.76
C GLU A 43 -0.19 1.50 20.35
N SER A 44 0.19 0.79 19.29
CA SER A 44 -0.12 1.13 17.88
C SER A 44 -1.59 0.97 17.50
N GLY A 45 -2.34 0.12 18.21
CA GLY A 45 -3.75 -0.16 17.93
C GLY A 45 -4.01 -1.19 16.83
N ILE A 46 -2.97 -1.77 16.22
CA ILE A 46 -3.10 -2.88 15.28
C ILE A 46 -3.48 -4.18 16.02
N GLU A 47 -4.35 -5.01 15.43
CA GLU A 47 -4.83 -6.22 16.09
C GLU A 47 -3.78 -7.34 16.07
N ASP A 48 -3.61 -8.04 17.20
CA ASP A 48 -2.69 -9.17 17.41
C ASP A 48 -1.20 -8.99 16.99
N GLY A 49 -0.78 -7.77 16.65
CA GLY A 49 0.56 -7.47 16.14
C GLY A 49 0.71 -7.70 14.63
N VAL A 50 -0.40 -7.66 13.88
CA VAL A 50 -0.43 -7.72 12.42
C VAL A 50 -0.68 -6.32 11.87
N LEU A 51 0.19 -5.82 10.99
CA LEU A 51 -0.05 -4.60 10.22
C LEU A 51 -0.65 -4.97 8.87
N THR A 52 -1.90 -4.56 8.62
CA THR A 52 -2.63 -4.86 7.38
C THR A 52 -2.49 -3.70 6.40
N VAL A 53 -1.63 -3.85 5.39
CA VAL A 53 -1.36 -2.81 4.39
C VAL A 53 -2.27 -2.99 3.18
N GLY A 54 -3.09 -1.99 2.88
CA GLY A 54 -3.87 -1.90 1.65
C GLY A 54 -3.05 -1.33 0.49
N PHE A 55 -3.06 -2.02 -0.65
CA PHE A 55 -2.36 -1.61 -1.88
C PHE A 55 -3.12 -2.07 -3.14
N ASP A 56 -2.91 -1.41 -4.28
CA ASP A 56 -3.28 -1.90 -5.61
C ASP A 56 -2.19 -2.85 -6.12
N ALA A 57 -2.59 -4.07 -6.53
CA ALA A 57 -1.65 -5.12 -6.99
C ALA A 57 -1.15 -4.92 -8.44
N GLU A 58 -1.62 -3.88 -9.12
CA GLU A 58 -1.26 -3.50 -10.48
C GLU A 58 -0.44 -2.18 -10.52
N TYR A 59 0.16 -1.76 -9.40
CA TYR A 59 0.83 -0.45 -9.22
C TYR A 59 2.38 -0.54 -8.98
N PRO A 60 3.16 -1.06 -9.94
CA PRO A 60 4.63 -1.08 -9.84
C PRO A 60 5.23 0.32 -10.06
N PRO A 61 6.40 0.65 -9.47
CA PRO A 61 7.27 -0.24 -8.68
C PRO A 61 6.90 -0.32 -7.19
N TYR A 62 5.84 0.35 -6.74
CA TYR A 62 5.52 0.54 -5.31
C TYR A 62 4.88 -0.70 -4.67
N GLY A 63 3.86 -1.28 -5.30
CA GLY A 63 3.20 -2.49 -4.83
C GLY A 63 2.55 -3.21 -6.01
N TYR A 64 2.93 -4.47 -6.23
CA TYR A 64 2.48 -5.25 -7.37
C TYR A 64 2.69 -6.75 -7.15
N MET A 65 2.05 -7.57 -7.98
CA MET A 65 2.33 -9.01 -8.03
C MET A 65 3.56 -9.31 -8.91
N GLY A 66 4.58 -9.95 -8.33
CA GLY A 66 5.81 -10.34 -9.02
C GLY A 66 5.65 -11.56 -9.93
N GLU A 67 6.71 -11.88 -10.69
CA GLU A 67 6.72 -13.04 -11.61
C GLU A 67 6.61 -14.41 -10.89
N ASP A 68 6.95 -14.46 -9.61
CA ASP A 68 6.81 -15.62 -8.72
C ASP A 68 5.39 -15.79 -8.17
N GLY A 69 4.53 -14.77 -8.32
CA GLY A 69 3.16 -14.72 -7.81
C GLY A 69 3.04 -14.15 -6.39
N GLU A 70 4.13 -13.62 -5.82
CA GLU A 70 4.13 -12.97 -4.51
C GLU A 70 4.00 -11.44 -4.63
N TYR A 71 3.48 -10.77 -3.59
CA TYR A 71 3.34 -9.31 -3.59
C TYR A 71 4.63 -8.60 -3.15
N THR A 72 5.15 -7.74 -4.03
CA THR A 72 6.46 -7.07 -3.92
C THR A 72 6.37 -5.62 -4.41
N GLY A 73 7.48 -4.89 -4.37
CA GLY A 73 7.55 -3.45 -4.63
C GLY A 73 8.14 -2.66 -3.47
N PHE A 74 8.51 -1.41 -3.73
CA PHE A 74 9.19 -0.52 -2.78
C PHE A 74 8.40 -0.37 -1.47
N ASP A 75 7.12 -0.01 -1.55
CA ASP A 75 6.27 0.23 -0.37
C ASP A 75 6.04 -1.05 0.42
N LEU A 76 5.81 -2.18 -0.27
CA LEU A 76 5.56 -3.47 0.37
C LEU A 76 6.81 -4.09 1.01
N GLU A 77 8.00 -3.69 0.61
CA GLU A 77 9.26 -4.07 1.26
C GLU A 77 9.69 -3.08 2.35
N LEU A 78 9.38 -1.79 2.20
CA LEU A 78 9.59 -0.81 3.25
C LEU A 78 8.63 -1.05 4.43
N ALA A 79 7.37 -1.41 4.17
CA ALA A 79 6.43 -1.88 5.17
C ALA A 79 6.92 -3.15 5.88
N GLN A 80 7.59 -4.06 5.17
CA GLN A 80 8.18 -5.26 5.77
C GLN A 80 9.35 -4.89 6.70
N ALA A 81 10.20 -3.94 6.30
CA ALA A 81 11.29 -3.45 7.13
C ALA A 81 10.79 -2.77 8.43
N VAL A 82 9.70 -2.01 8.36
CA VAL A 82 9.01 -1.45 9.55
C VAL A 82 8.48 -2.57 10.45
N CYS A 83 7.81 -3.57 9.89
CA CYS A 83 7.33 -4.71 10.67
C CYS A 83 8.47 -5.52 11.31
N ASP A 84 9.61 -5.67 10.64
CA ASP A 84 10.79 -6.36 11.16
C ASP A 84 11.44 -5.61 12.33
N LEU A 85 11.39 -4.27 12.36
CA LEU A 85 11.87 -3.45 13.48
C LEU A 85 11.00 -3.61 14.74
N GLU A 86 9.68 -3.46 14.58
CA GLU A 86 8.73 -3.53 15.70
C GLU A 86 8.37 -4.99 16.10
N GLY A 87 8.75 -5.96 15.27
CA GLY A 87 8.47 -7.38 15.47
C GLY A 87 7.00 -7.73 15.24
N TRP A 88 6.39 -7.11 14.24
CA TRP A 88 5.02 -7.32 13.75
C TRP A 88 4.99 -8.31 12.58
N GLU A 89 3.81 -8.84 12.27
CA GLU A 89 3.54 -9.57 11.03
C GLU A 89 2.95 -8.60 9.98
N LEU A 90 3.36 -8.71 8.72
CA LEU A 90 2.82 -7.89 7.62
C LEU A 90 1.75 -8.67 6.85
N GLU A 91 0.50 -8.24 6.92
CA GLU A 91 -0.55 -8.70 5.99
C GLU A 91 -0.61 -7.76 4.77
N LYS A 92 -0.12 -8.25 3.63
CA LYS A 92 -0.23 -7.55 2.34
C LYS A 92 -1.62 -7.79 1.75
N LYS A 93 -2.49 -6.78 1.79
CA LYS A 93 -3.88 -6.88 1.34
C LYS A 93 -4.15 -6.14 0.02
N PRO A 94 -4.26 -6.85 -1.10
CA PRO A 94 -4.61 -6.23 -2.38
C PRO A 94 -6.06 -5.75 -2.35
N ILE A 95 -6.29 -4.52 -2.82
CA ILE A 95 -7.60 -3.86 -2.85
C ILE A 95 -7.86 -3.26 -4.24
N SER A 96 -9.14 -3.04 -4.55
CA SER A 96 -9.51 -2.12 -5.64
C SER A 96 -9.22 -0.69 -5.17
N TRP A 97 -8.48 0.10 -5.95
CA TRP A 97 -8.13 1.47 -5.54
C TRP A 97 -9.35 2.38 -5.31
N ASP A 98 -10.44 2.14 -6.03
CA ASP A 98 -11.76 2.77 -5.86
C ASP A 98 -12.45 2.42 -4.51
N ALA A 99 -12.00 1.35 -3.84
CA ALA A 99 -12.56 0.88 -2.56
C ALA A 99 -11.71 1.25 -1.34
N LYS A 100 -10.52 1.86 -1.52
CA LYS A 100 -9.52 2.08 -0.46
C LYS A 100 -10.09 2.74 0.80
N ASP A 101 -10.99 3.71 0.63
CA ASP A 101 -11.59 4.46 1.73
C ASP A 101 -12.52 3.59 2.55
N MET A 102 -13.31 2.73 1.90
CA MET A 102 -14.21 1.78 2.58
C MET A 102 -13.42 0.71 3.34
N GLU A 103 -12.32 0.21 2.76
CA GLU A 103 -11.46 -0.77 3.42
C GLU A 103 -10.80 -0.16 4.66
N LEU A 104 -10.28 1.08 4.56
CA LEU A 104 -9.68 1.80 5.69
C LEU A 104 -10.72 2.19 6.76
N ASP A 105 -11.89 2.70 6.36
CA ASP A 105 -12.94 3.09 7.30
C ASP A 105 -13.54 1.90 8.06
N SER A 106 -13.59 0.72 7.43
CA SER A 106 -14.08 -0.49 8.07
C SER A 106 -13.08 -1.15 9.00
N GLY A 107 -11.80 -0.74 8.98
CA GLY A 107 -10.70 -1.45 9.65
C GLY A 107 -10.36 -2.77 8.98
N SER A 108 -10.64 -2.87 7.67
CA SER A 108 -10.23 -4.01 6.83
C SER A 108 -8.75 -3.89 6.43
N ILE A 109 -8.20 -2.67 6.46
CA ILE A 109 -6.77 -2.36 6.39
C ILE A 109 -6.46 -1.32 7.48
N ASP A 110 -5.22 -1.31 7.97
CA ASP A 110 -4.74 -0.37 9.00
C ASP A 110 -4.20 0.94 8.37
N CYS A 111 -3.59 0.82 7.19
CA CYS A 111 -3.10 1.92 6.38
C CYS A 111 -3.17 1.62 4.88
N ILE A 112 -3.10 2.66 4.06
CA ILE A 112 -2.91 2.59 2.61
C ILE A 112 -1.46 2.99 2.33
N TRP A 113 -0.68 2.10 1.71
CA TRP A 113 0.73 2.33 1.41
C TRP A 113 1.07 1.78 0.03
N ASN A 114 0.84 2.61 -0.99
CA ASN A 114 1.03 2.24 -2.38
C ASN A 114 1.09 3.49 -3.29
N GLY A 115 2.15 4.28 -3.18
CA GLY A 115 2.32 5.53 -3.94
C GLY A 115 1.15 6.51 -3.76
N PHE A 116 0.70 6.73 -2.51
CA PHE A 116 -0.52 7.49 -2.27
C PHE A 116 -0.26 8.99 -2.10
N THR A 117 -0.70 9.79 -3.06
CA THR A 117 -0.72 11.26 -3.00
C THR A 117 -1.38 11.81 -1.73
N MET A 118 -0.64 12.62 -0.96
CA MET A 118 -1.21 13.39 0.14
C MET A 118 -1.79 14.75 -0.27
N THR A 119 -1.24 15.35 -1.33
CA THR A 119 -1.53 16.73 -1.75
C THR A 119 -3.02 16.93 -2.06
N GLY A 120 -3.67 17.84 -1.34
CA GLY A 120 -5.10 18.14 -1.47
C GLY A 120 -6.03 17.21 -0.68
N ARG A 121 -5.51 16.10 -0.13
CA ARG A 121 -6.25 15.09 0.64
C ARG A 121 -5.97 15.17 2.15
N GLU A 122 -5.19 16.14 2.62
CA GLU A 122 -4.69 16.25 3.99
C GLU A 122 -5.79 16.44 5.05
N SER A 123 -7.03 16.71 4.62
CA SER A 123 -8.21 16.81 5.50
C SER A 123 -9.03 15.51 5.61
N GLU A 124 -8.72 14.50 4.80
CA GLU A 124 -9.48 13.25 4.67
C GLU A 124 -8.81 12.07 5.41
N TYR A 125 -7.48 12.11 5.53
CA TYR A 125 -6.67 11.09 6.20
C TYR A 125 -5.73 11.69 7.24
N THR A 126 -5.12 10.84 8.05
CA THR A 126 -3.91 11.19 8.80
C THR A 126 -2.73 10.62 8.02
N PHE A 127 -1.85 11.48 7.49
CA PHE A 127 -0.70 11.05 6.69
C PHE A 127 0.59 10.97 7.51
N SER A 128 1.50 10.10 7.08
CA SER A 128 2.92 10.14 7.46
C SER A 128 3.60 11.45 7.00
N VAL A 129 4.86 11.63 7.34
CA VAL A 129 5.75 12.50 6.54
C VAL A 129 5.78 12.02 5.08
N PRO A 130 5.89 12.92 4.09
CA PRO A 130 6.04 12.51 2.70
C PRO A 130 7.40 11.84 2.48
N TYR A 131 7.43 10.80 1.65
CA TYR A 131 8.64 9.98 1.42
C TYR A 131 9.11 9.96 -0.05
N VAL A 132 8.22 10.29 -1.00
CA VAL A 132 8.53 10.39 -2.44
C VAL A 132 8.00 11.71 -2.99
N ASP A 133 8.85 12.45 -3.71
CA ASP A 133 8.47 13.56 -4.61
C ASP A 133 8.05 12.96 -5.96
N ASN A 134 6.80 13.16 -6.33
CA ASN A 134 6.18 12.56 -7.50
C ASN A 134 5.65 13.63 -8.46
N SER A 135 5.34 13.23 -9.68
CA SER A 135 4.61 14.06 -10.62
C SER A 135 3.72 13.22 -11.51
N GLN A 136 2.57 13.78 -11.84
CA GLN A 136 1.63 13.20 -12.80
C GLN A 136 2.09 13.59 -14.20
N VAL A 137 2.13 12.61 -15.11
CA VAL A 137 2.63 12.75 -16.48
C VAL A 137 1.63 12.20 -17.48
N ILE A 138 1.90 12.43 -18.76
CA ILE A 138 1.15 11.83 -19.86
C ILE A 138 2.02 10.81 -20.59
N VAL A 139 1.49 9.60 -20.78
CA VAL A 139 2.06 8.56 -21.64
C VAL A 139 1.23 8.41 -22.90
N VAL A 140 1.89 8.30 -24.06
CA VAL A 140 1.27 8.12 -25.38
C VAL A 140 1.98 7.03 -26.16
N ALA A 141 1.36 6.54 -27.24
CA ALA A 141 2.08 5.73 -28.22
C ALA A 141 3.18 6.56 -28.90
N GLU A 142 4.35 5.96 -29.14
CA GLU A 142 5.55 6.60 -29.75
C GLU A 142 5.21 7.37 -31.04
N ASN A 143 4.37 6.75 -31.89
CA ASN A 143 3.98 7.26 -33.20
C ASN A 143 2.64 8.03 -33.20
N SER A 144 2.15 8.46 -32.03
CA SER A 144 0.89 9.21 -31.88
C SER A 144 0.92 10.61 -32.52
N GLY A 145 2.10 11.23 -32.57
CA GLY A 145 2.28 12.64 -32.94
C GLY A 145 1.78 13.63 -31.89
N ILE A 146 1.59 13.17 -30.65
CA ILE A 146 1.28 13.99 -29.47
C ILE A 146 2.63 14.30 -28.79
N GLU A 147 2.93 15.58 -28.59
CA GLU A 147 4.20 16.03 -28.00
C GLU A 147 3.99 16.94 -26.77
N THR A 148 2.84 17.60 -26.67
CA THR A 148 2.49 18.55 -25.59
C THR A 148 1.10 18.24 -25.01
N LEU A 149 0.80 18.75 -23.81
CA LEU A 149 -0.54 18.66 -23.22
C LEU A 149 -1.61 19.29 -24.14
N ALA A 150 -1.27 20.34 -24.89
CA ALA A 150 -2.19 21.00 -25.82
C ALA A 150 -2.63 20.08 -26.99
N ASP A 151 -1.83 19.08 -27.35
CA ASP A 151 -2.14 18.11 -28.41
C ASP A 151 -3.19 17.06 -27.98
N LEU A 152 -3.57 17.04 -26.69
CA LEU A 152 -4.66 16.23 -26.14
C LEU A 152 -6.06 16.75 -26.48
N ALA A 153 -6.16 17.95 -27.08
CA ALA A 153 -7.44 18.50 -27.51
C ALA A 153 -8.13 17.58 -28.56
N GLY A 154 -9.32 17.08 -28.23
CA GLY A 154 -10.07 16.12 -29.04
C GLY A 154 -9.52 14.69 -29.01
N LYS A 155 -8.70 14.34 -28.01
CA LYS A 155 -8.15 12.99 -27.80
C LYS A 155 -8.89 12.18 -26.73
N VAL A 156 -8.79 10.87 -26.80
CA VAL A 156 -9.32 9.97 -25.76
C VAL A 156 -8.22 9.72 -24.73
N VAL A 157 -8.38 10.24 -23.52
CA VAL A 157 -7.40 10.12 -22.42
C VAL A 157 -7.90 9.11 -21.40
N GLY A 158 -7.07 8.16 -21.00
CA GLY A 158 -7.34 7.25 -19.88
C GLY A 158 -6.69 7.70 -18.58
N VAL A 159 -7.28 7.34 -17.44
CA VAL A 159 -6.75 7.59 -16.09
C VAL A 159 -7.30 6.53 -15.13
N GLN A 160 -6.64 6.28 -14.00
CA GLN A 160 -7.17 5.36 -12.99
C GLN A 160 -8.32 6.00 -12.18
N ALA A 161 -9.36 5.23 -11.89
CA ALA A 161 -10.47 5.62 -11.02
C ALA A 161 -9.99 5.99 -9.60
N ALA A 162 -10.57 7.03 -9.01
CA ALA A 162 -10.22 7.54 -7.68
C ALA A 162 -8.73 7.89 -7.44
N SER A 163 -7.96 8.12 -8.50
CA SER A 163 -6.56 8.56 -8.46
C SER A 163 -6.42 10.09 -8.32
N ALA A 164 -5.25 10.56 -7.87
CA ALA A 164 -4.96 11.98 -7.80
C ALA A 164 -4.90 12.63 -9.20
N ALA A 165 -4.48 11.89 -10.23
CA ALA A 165 -4.51 12.36 -11.62
C ALA A 165 -5.94 12.60 -12.13
N LEU A 166 -6.91 11.77 -11.71
CA LEU A 166 -8.33 11.99 -12.01
C LEU A 166 -8.85 13.27 -11.33
N GLU A 167 -8.53 13.47 -10.05
CA GLU A 167 -8.92 14.67 -9.29
C GLU A 167 -8.35 15.95 -9.90
N VAL A 168 -7.04 15.96 -10.20
CA VAL A 168 -6.37 17.07 -10.89
C VAL A 168 -7.03 17.37 -12.24
N LEU A 169 -7.43 16.37 -13.02
CA LEU A 169 -8.15 16.55 -14.29
C LEU A 169 -9.63 16.95 -14.11
N GLN A 170 -10.19 16.89 -12.91
CA GLN A 170 -11.58 17.29 -12.62
C GLN A 170 -11.70 18.61 -11.84
N ASP A 171 -10.62 19.05 -11.16
CA ASP A 171 -10.61 20.27 -10.36
C ASP A 171 -10.42 21.56 -11.19
N GLU A 172 -11.26 22.55 -10.92
CA GLU A 172 -11.24 23.90 -11.51
C GLU A 172 -9.97 24.69 -11.13
N GLU A 173 -9.34 24.39 -9.98
CA GLU A 173 -8.04 24.96 -9.59
C GLU A 173 -6.84 24.14 -10.11
N GLY A 174 -7.09 22.92 -10.62
CA GLY A 174 -6.13 22.03 -11.27
C GLY A 174 -6.15 22.12 -12.81
N GLN A 175 -6.23 20.95 -13.46
CA GLN A 175 -6.12 20.77 -14.91
C GLN A 175 -7.48 20.55 -15.61
N LYS A 176 -8.62 20.82 -14.96
CA LYS A 176 -9.93 20.66 -15.60
C LYS A 176 -10.09 21.46 -16.90
N ALA A 177 -9.48 22.64 -17.00
CA ALA A 177 -9.50 23.44 -18.23
C ALA A 177 -8.79 22.74 -19.42
N LEU A 178 -7.82 21.87 -19.15
CA LEU A 178 -7.19 20.98 -20.12
C LEU A 178 -8.10 19.78 -20.42
N ALA A 179 -8.64 19.12 -19.39
CA ALA A 179 -9.50 17.95 -19.54
C ALA A 179 -10.80 18.24 -20.31
N ASP A 180 -11.38 19.43 -20.15
CA ASP A 180 -12.54 19.91 -20.92
C ASP A 180 -12.26 20.04 -22.43
N THR A 181 -10.99 19.94 -22.87
CA THR A 181 -10.61 19.89 -24.30
C THR A 181 -10.60 18.48 -24.88
N PHE A 182 -10.58 17.42 -24.05
CA PHE A 182 -10.48 16.04 -24.50
C PHE A 182 -11.76 15.60 -25.25
N ALA A 183 -11.65 14.56 -26.08
CA ALA A 183 -12.84 13.92 -26.67
C ALA A 183 -13.59 13.09 -25.62
N SER A 184 -12.86 12.41 -24.73
CA SER A 184 -13.36 11.87 -23.46
C SER A 184 -12.21 11.61 -22.49
N LEU A 185 -12.54 11.64 -21.20
CA LEU A 185 -11.72 11.12 -20.11
C LEU A 185 -12.34 9.78 -19.69
N ASN A 186 -11.55 8.71 -19.76
CA ASN A 186 -11.99 7.34 -19.51
C ASN A 186 -11.33 6.80 -18.24
N GLU A 187 -12.12 6.37 -17.26
CA GLU A 187 -11.63 5.80 -16.02
C GLU A 187 -11.40 4.28 -16.13
N PHE A 188 -10.29 3.82 -15.54
CA PHE A 188 -9.87 2.42 -15.49
C PHE A 188 -9.69 1.95 -14.05
N ALA A 189 -9.94 0.66 -13.77
CA ALA A 189 -9.67 0.09 -12.46
C ALA A 189 -8.16 0.03 -12.17
N ASP A 190 -7.38 -0.35 -13.19
CA ASP A 190 -5.95 -0.61 -13.12
C ASP A 190 -5.22 -0.07 -14.36
N TYR A 191 -3.92 0.24 -14.22
CA TYR A 191 -3.12 0.74 -15.34
C TYR A 191 -2.79 -0.33 -16.39
N ASN A 192 -2.80 -1.63 -16.07
CA ASN A 192 -2.48 -2.67 -17.04
C ASN A 192 -3.56 -2.80 -18.13
N THR A 193 -4.83 -2.67 -17.75
CA THR A 193 -5.97 -2.53 -18.65
C THR A 193 -5.85 -1.23 -19.46
N ALA A 194 -5.53 -0.11 -18.80
CA ALA A 194 -5.40 1.18 -19.47
C ALA A 194 -4.28 1.19 -20.56
N PHE A 195 -3.11 0.61 -20.25
CA PHE A 195 -2.03 0.41 -21.23
C PHE A 195 -2.41 -0.54 -22.36
N THR A 196 -3.28 -1.52 -22.11
CA THR A 196 -3.77 -2.44 -23.15
C THR A 196 -4.69 -1.71 -24.14
N GLU A 197 -5.57 -0.83 -23.66
CA GLU A 197 -6.42 0.01 -24.52
C GLU A 197 -5.61 1.10 -25.27
N LEU A 198 -4.55 1.65 -24.65
CA LEU A 198 -3.59 2.52 -25.34
C LEU A 198 -2.85 1.75 -26.46
N GLN A 199 -2.40 0.52 -26.20
CA GLN A 199 -1.75 -0.33 -27.22
C GLN A 199 -2.70 -0.69 -28.37
N ALA A 200 -3.98 -0.88 -28.08
CA ALA A 200 -5.02 -1.14 -29.07
C ALA A 200 -5.40 0.10 -29.91
N GLY A 201 -4.97 1.31 -29.49
CA GLY A 201 -5.39 2.57 -30.09
C GLY A 201 -6.84 2.97 -29.77
N ALA A 202 -7.41 2.43 -28.70
CA ALA A 202 -8.70 2.85 -28.16
C ALA A 202 -8.56 4.09 -27.25
N LEU A 203 -7.37 4.28 -26.67
CA LEU A 203 -6.93 5.54 -26.06
C LEU A 203 -5.86 6.18 -26.95
N ASP A 204 -5.77 7.50 -26.91
CA ASP A 204 -4.67 8.29 -27.47
C ASP A 204 -3.54 8.51 -26.44
N ALA A 205 -3.91 8.63 -25.16
CA ALA A 205 -3.03 8.98 -24.05
C ALA A 205 -3.48 8.38 -22.71
N LEU A 206 -2.57 8.33 -21.74
CA LEU A 206 -2.80 7.98 -20.34
C LEU A 206 -2.26 9.08 -19.43
N ALA A 207 -3.07 9.54 -18.49
CA ALA A 207 -2.62 10.29 -17.32
C ALA A 207 -2.25 9.29 -16.22
N ILE A 208 -1.03 9.39 -15.73
CA ILE A 208 -0.38 8.38 -14.88
C ILE A 208 0.81 8.99 -14.14
N ASP A 209 1.14 8.42 -13.00
CA ASP A 209 2.18 8.92 -12.10
C ASP A 209 3.58 8.50 -12.59
N ILE A 210 4.58 9.39 -12.45
CA ILE A 210 5.85 9.28 -13.17
C ILE A 210 6.63 8.00 -12.88
N GLY A 211 6.68 7.54 -11.62
CA GLY A 211 7.37 6.29 -11.25
C GLY A 211 6.71 5.06 -11.88
N VAL A 212 5.37 5.01 -11.91
CA VAL A 212 4.61 3.93 -12.56
C VAL A 212 4.80 3.97 -14.07
N ALA A 213 4.77 5.17 -14.65
CA ALA A 213 4.98 5.38 -16.08
C ALA A 213 6.39 4.95 -16.53
N GLN A 214 7.43 5.30 -15.78
CA GLN A 214 8.81 4.85 -16.05
C GLN A 214 8.91 3.32 -16.04
N TYR A 215 8.44 2.68 -14.96
CA TYR A 215 8.45 1.22 -14.86
C TYR A 215 7.67 0.53 -15.99
N GLN A 216 6.49 1.04 -16.35
CA GLN A 216 5.66 0.48 -17.42
C GLN A 216 6.31 0.66 -18.81
N LEU A 217 7.03 1.75 -19.06
CA LEU A 217 7.80 1.95 -20.29
C LEU A 217 9.00 1.00 -20.37
N GLU A 218 9.76 0.84 -19.28
CA GLU A 218 10.92 -0.06 -19.25
C GLU A 218 10.53 -1.55 -19.39
N SER A 219 9.47 -1.97 -18.68
CA SER A 219 9.01 -3.36 -18.69
C SER A 219 8.30 -3.79 -19.98
N ARG A 220 7.58 -2.87 -20.65
CA ARG A 220 6.90 -3.15 -21.93
C ARG A 220 7.80 -2.99 -23.14
N GLY A 221 8.86 -2.18 -23.04
CA GLY A 221 9.80 -1.90 -24.12
C GLY A 221 9.28 -0.87 -25.14
N GLU A 222 9.78 -0.95 -26.38
CA GLU A 222 9.50 0.03 -27.43
C GLU A 222 8.00 0.12 -27.78
N GLY A 223 7.48 1.34 -27.93
CA GLY A 223 6.13 1.60 -28.44
C GLY A 223 5.37 2.71 -27.74
N PHE A 224 5.82 3.11 -26.54
CA PHE A 224 5.26 4.21 -25.76
C PHE A 224 6.33 5.23 -25.38
N LYS A 225 5.93 6.49 -25.23
CA LYS A 225 6.74 7.58 -24.70
C LYS A 225 5.97 8.37 -23.66
N MET A 226 6.70 8.98 -22.74
CA MET A 226 6.22 10.01 -21.84
C MET A 226 6.35 11.38 -22.53
N LEU A 227 5.48 12.34 -22.22
CA LEU A 227 5.67 13.73 -22.62
C LEU A 227 6.63 14.45 -21.66
N ASP A 228 7.37 15.44 -22.17
CA ASP A 228 8.25 16.29 -21.35
C ASP A 228 7.46 17.21 -20.37
N GLU A 229 6.16 17.40 -20.61
CA GLU A 229 5.27 18.23 -19.79
C GLU A 229 4.55 17.40 -18.72
N THR A 230 4.70 17.79 -17.45
CA THR A 230 3.96 17.24 -16.30
C THR A 230 2.56 17.86 -16.17
N LEU A 231 1.57 17.07 -15.77
CA LEU A 231 0.22 17.55 -15.40
C LEU A 231 0.24 18.31 -14.07
N ASN A 232 0.88 17.74 -13.06
CA ASN A 232 0.96 18.27 -11.69
C ASN A 232 2.16 17.66 -10.95
N SER A 233 2.63 18.32 -9.89
CA SER A 233 3.60 17.76 -8.93
C SER A 233 2.89 17.49 -7.60
N GLU A 234 3.30 16.43 -6.91
CA GLU A 234 2.62 15.94 -5.71
C GLU A 234 3.60 15.14 -4.84
N GLU A 235 3.28 14.97 -3.56
CA GLU A 235 4.07 14.16 -2.64
C GLU A 235 3.29 12.90 -2.24
N TYR A 236 3.99 11.76 -2.13
CA TYR A 236 3.42 10.53 -1.59
C TYR A 236 3.69 10.39 -0.10
N ALA A 237 2.66 9.96 0.63
CA ALA A 237 2.73 9.61 2.05
C ALA A 237 1.89 8.36 2.34
N ILE A 238 2.08 7.77 3.52
CA ILE A 238 1.29 6.64 4.01
C ILE A 238 0.01 7.20 4.61
N ALA A 239 -1.16 6.74 4.15
CA ALA A 239 -2.43 7.20 4.70
C ALA A 239 -2.94 6.26 5.79
N PHE A 240 -3.23 6.85 6.94
CA PHE A 240 -3.92 6.23 8.06
C PHE A 240 -5.32 6.80 8.19
N LYS A 241 -6.21 6.03 8.81
CA LYS A 241 -7.57 6.50 9.11
C LYS A 241 -7.52 7.81 9.90
N LEU A 242 -8.33 8.79 9.50
CA LEU A 242 -8.31 10.13 10.09
C LEU A 242 -8.42 10.11 11.62
N GLY A 243 -7.41 10.66 12.29
CA GLY A 243 -7.26 10.68 13.75
C GLY A 243 -6.40 9.54 14.33
N ASN A 244 -5.89 8.62 13.51
CA ASN A 244 -4.94 7.58 13.95
C ASN A 244 -3.49 8.13 14.01
N GLU A 245 -3.30 9.17 14.82
CA GLU A 245 -1.98 9.80 15.03
C GLU A 245 -0.97 8.80 15.63
N THR A 246 -1.41 7.87 16.47
CA THR A 246 -0.53 6.94 17.19
C THR A 246 0.21 5.96 16.27
N LEU A 247 -0.49 5.27 15.36
CA LEU A 247 0.16 4.36 14.40
C LEU A 247 1.06 5.14 13.45
N ARG A 248 0.59 6.32 13.01
CA ARG A 248 1.35 7.24 12.15
C ARG A 248 2.67 7.66 12.81
N ASP A 249 2.63 8.10 14.06
CA ASP A 249 3.82 8.54 14.81
C ASP A 249 4.87 7.43 14.98
N MET A 250 4.44 6.16 15.11
CA MET A 250 5.33 5.00 15.13
C MET A 250 5.98 4.77 13.76
N ILE A 251 5.19 4.71 12.69
CA ILE A 251 5.73 4.47 11.35
C ILE A 251 6.63 5.64 10.88
N ASP A 252 6.29 6.91 11.18
CA ASP A 252 7.16 8.08 10.93
C ASP A 252 8.55 7.90 11.59
N LYS A 253 8.58 7.42 12.85
CA LYS A 253 9.82 7.13 13.58
C LYS A 253 10.62 6.01 12.91
N ASP A 254 9.96 4.94 12.49
CA ASP A 254 10.63 3.76 11.93
C ASP A 254 11.15 4.03 10.51
N LEU A 255 10.40 4.81 9.72
CA LEU A 255 10.91 5.36 8.46
C LEU A 255 12.19 6.17 8.66
N GLN A 256 12.27 6.99 9.72
CA GLN A 256 13.49 7.74 10.03
C GLN A 256 14.65 6.81 10.45
N GLU A 257 14.39 5.74 11.21
CA GLU A 257 15.42 4.76 11.59
C GLU A 257 15.96 4.01 10.35
N LEU A 258 15.07 3.57 9.45
CA LEU A 258 15.41 2.91 8.17
C LEU A 258 16.02 3.86 7.12
N THR A 259 15.80 5.17 7.25
CA THR A 259 16.49 6.19 6.44
C THR A 259 17.91 6.40 6.97
N ASN A 260 18.07 6.47 8.30
CA ASN A 260 19.35 6.68 8.96
C ASN A 260 20.32 5.49 8.82
N ASP A 261 19.81 4.25 8.72
CA ASP A 261 20.65 3.06 8.52
C ASP A 261 20.95 2.74 7.04
N GLY A 262 20.23 3.38 6.11
CA GLY A 262 20.39 3.24 4.66
C GLY A 262 19.42 2.29 3.98
N THR A 263 18.56 1.58 4.72
CA THR A 263 17.59 0.61 4.16
C THR A 263 16.66 1.25 3.13
N VAL A 264 16.13 2.45 3.39
CA VAL A 264 15.27 3.18 2.43
C VAL A 264 15.99 3.42 1.10
N GLN A 265 17.26 3.85 1.15
CA GLN A 265 18.08 4.10 -0.04
C GLN A 265 18.35 2.80 -0.82
N GLU A 266 18.72 1.71 -0.14
CA GLU A 266 18.97 0.42 -0.80
C GLU A 266 17.70 -0.13 -1.49
N LEU A 267 16.52 0.04 -0.88
CA LEU A 267 15.24 -0.31 -1.48
C LEU A 267 14.90 0.60 -2.67
N ALA A 268 15.10 1.91 -2.55
CA ALA A 268 14.81 2.86 -3.63
C ALA A 268 15.73 2.66 -4.84
N GLU A 269 17.00 2.33 -4.63
CA GLU A 269 17.94 1.95 -5.70
C GLU A 269 17.54 0.64 -6.38
N LYS A 270 17.10 -0.37 -5.60
CA LYS A 270 16.57 -1.64 -6.15
C LYS A 270 15.37 -1.42 -7.07
N TYR A 271 14.51 -0.45 -6.75
CA TYR A 271 13.28 -0.15 -7.48
C TYR A 271 13.40 1.00 -8.48
N GLY A 272 14.58 1.60 -8.66
CA GLY A 272 14.85 2.66 -9.63
C GLY A 272 14.31 4.05 -9.26
N ILE A 273 13.80 4.24 -8.04
CA ILE A 273 13.17 5.49 -7.59
C ILE A 273 14.05 6.31 -6.63
N ALA A 274 15.33 5.99 -6.50
CA ALA A 274 16.27 6.66 -5.59
C ALA A 274 16.30 8.20 -5.73
N ASP A 275 16.23 8.73 -6.95
CA ASP A 275 16.23 10.18 -7.21
C ASP A 275 14.90 10.86 -6.82
N MET A 276 13.85 10.08 -6.45
CA MET A 276 12.54 10.57 -6.03
C MET A 276 12.35 10.55 -4.50
N ILE A 277 13.25 9.91 -3.74
CA ILE A 277 13.12 9.82 -2.27
C ILE A 277 13.43 11.18 -1.63
N ILE A 278 12.57 11.62 -0.71
CA ILE A 278 12.68 12.88 0.03
C ILE A 278 12.81 12.70 1.56
N LEU A 279 12.95 11.46 2.03
CA LEU A 279 13.39 11.20 3.41
C LEU A 279 14.90 11.50 3.54
N GLU A 280 15.26 12.43 4.43
CA GLU A 280 16.66 12.77 4.73
C GLU A 280 17.14 12.09 6.02
N ALA A 281 18.40 11.64 6.05
CA ALA A 281 19.03 11.09 7.26
C ALA A 281 19.55 12.20 8.20
N GLU A 282 19.45 12.00 9.52
CA GLU A 282 19.80 12.96 10.60
C GLU A 282 21.24 12.85 11.16
#